data_AF-A0A260PPU2-F1
#
_entry.id   AF-A0A260PPU2-F1
#
_cell.length_a   1.000
_cell.length_b   1.000
_cell.length_c   1.000
_cell.angle_alpha   90.00
_cell.angle_beta   90.00
_cell.angle_gamma   90.00
#
_symmetry.space_group_name_H-M   'P 1'
#
loop_
_entity.id
_entity.type
_entity.pdbx_description
1 polymer ?
#
loop_
_entity_poly.entity_id
_entity_poly.type
_entity_poly.pdbx_seq_one_letter_code
_entity_poly.pdbx_strand_id
1 'polypeptide(L)'
;MGKLVRDLIPSIIEASGRVPKYRILETEDYGNALIDKLFEEAREFRDASTEGRPEELADVLEVVRALAAHLGLTNEALDTVAADKRSQRGGFEQRIWLE
;
A
#
# COMPACT_ATOMS: atom_id res chain seq x y z
N MET A 1 -9.31 -3.79 17.55
CA MET A 1 -8.96 -3.47 16.15
C MET A 1 -7.56 -4.01 15.88
N GLY A 2 -7.38 -4.83 14.86
CA GLY A 2 -6.06 -5.23 14.37
C GLY A 2 -5.77 -4.52 13.05
N LYS A 3 -4.52 -4.56 12.59
CA LYS A 3 -4.13 -4.07 11.27
C LYS A 3 -3.22 -5.07 10.57
N LEU A 4 -3.20 -5.03 9.24
CA LEU A 4 -2.21 -5.75 8.47
C LEU A 4 -0.83 -5.14 8.72
N VAL A 5 0.18 -5.97 8.93
CA VAL A 5 1.56 -5.56 9.18
C VAL A 5 2.49 -6.33 8.25
N ARG A 6 3.70 -5.81 8.01
CA ARG A 6 4.76 -6.53 7.29
C ARG A 6 5.17 -7.79 8.05
N ASP A 7 5.61 -8.81 7.33
CA ASP A 7 5.89 -10.15 7.87
C ASP A 7 6.94 -10.18 8.99
N LEU A 8 7.88 -9.22 8.99
CA LEU A 8 8.92 -9.12 10.02
C LEU A 8 8.48 -8.41 11.30
N ILE A 9 7.31 -7.76 11.31
CA ILE A 9 6.85 -7.00 12.47
C ILE A 9 6.66 -7.87 13.73
N PRO A 10 6.05 -9.08 13.67
CA PRO A 10 6.00 -9.97 14.82
C PRO A 10 7.39 -10.25 15.42
N SER A 11 8.37 -10.60 14.58
CA SER A 11 9.75 -10.88 15.03
C SER A 11 10.45 -9.66 15.63
N ILE A 12 10.22 -8.46 15.09
CA ILE A 12 10.72 -7.21 15.65
C ILE A 12 10.12 -6.95 17.04
N ILE A 13 8.83 -7.24 17.23
CA ILE A 13 8.16 -7.11 18.53
C ILE A 13 8.76 -8.11 19.54
N GLU A 14 8.96 -9.37 19.14
CA GLU A 14 9.59 -10.40 19.98
C GLU A 14 11.02 -10.01 20.39
N ALA A 15 11.82 -9.51 19.44
CA ALA A 15 13.18 -9.04 19.72
C ALA A 15 13.21 -7.86 20.71
N SER A 16 12.12 -7.09 20.82
CA SER A 16 11.95 -6.03 21.83
C SER A 16 11.52 -6.54 23.21
N GLY A 17 11.43 -7.87 23.42
CA GLY A 17 11.00 -8.50 24.67
C GLY A 17 9.49 -8.50 24.90
N ARG A 18 8.69 -8.17 23.87
CA ARG A 18 7.22 -8.15 23.92
C ARG A 18 6.66 -9.36 23.18
N VAL A 19 5.46 -9.82 23.56
CA VAL A 19 4.79 -10.95 22.91
C VAL A 19 3.73 -10.42 21.93
N PRO A 20 3.91 -10.55 20.61
CA PRO A 20 2.90 -10.14 19.63
C PRO A 20 1.71 -11.10 19.65
N LYS A 21 0.50 -10.57 19.44
CA LYS A 21 -0.69 -11.38 19.14
C LYS A 21 -1.06 -11.16 17.68
N TYR A 22 -0.94 -12.20 16.87
CA TYR A 22 -1.25 -12.14 15.44
C TYR A 22 -1.89 -13.44 14.96
N ARG A 23 -2.52 -13.38 13.79
CA ARG A 23 -3.01 -14.54 13.04
C ARG A 23 -2.66 -14.33 11.58
N ILE A 24 -2.53 -15.42 10.83
CA ILE A 24 -2.47 -15.34 9.36
C ILE A 24 -3.90 -15.16 8.85
N LEU A 25 -4.08 -14.28 7.87
CA LEU A 25 -5.38 -14.04 7.24
C LEU A 25 -5.60 -15.05 6.12
N GLU A 26 -6.84 -15.51 5.98
CA GLU A 26 -7.28 -16.23 4.78
C GLU A 26 -7.33 -15.27 3.59
N THR A 27 -7.36 -15.80 2.36
CA THR A 27 -7.25 -15.00 1.13
C THR A 27 -8.27 -13.86 1.05
N GLU A 28 -9.54 -14.10 1.40
CA GLU A 28 -10.59 -13.08 1.35
C GLU A 28 -10.38 -11.98 2.41
N ASP A 29 -10.13 -12.37 3.65
CA ASP A 29 -9.80 -11.45 4.75
C ASP A 29 -8.55 -10.61 4.42
N TYR A 30 -7.56 -11.22 3.75
CA TYR A 30 -6.32 -10.56 3.34
C TYR A 30 -6.56 -9.49 2.28
N GLY A 31 -7.40 -9.76 1.28
CA GLY A 31 -7.77 -8.79 0.25
C GLY A 31 -8.41 -7.54 0.84
N ASN A 32 -9.38 -7.72 1.75
CA ASN A 32 -10.02 -6.60 2.46
C ASN A 32 -9.01 -5.84 3.33
N ALA A 33 -8.13 -6.55 4.05
CA ALA A 33 -7.12 -5.93 4.89
C ALA A 33 -6.07 -5.13 4.08
N LEU A 34 -5.73 -5.54 2.85
CA LEU A 34 -4.87 -4.77 1.95
C LEU A 34 -5.55 -3.47 1.50
N ILE A 35 -6.85 -3.48 1.23
CA ILE A 35 -7.61 -2.27 0.87
C ILE A 35 -7.62 -1.30 2.07
N ASP A 36 -7.91 -1.80 3.27
CA ASP A 36 -7.86 -0.99 4.50
C ASP A 36 -6.45 -0.42 4.71
N LYS A 37 -5.41 -1.23 4.47
CA LYS A 37 -4.02 -0.80 4.56
C LYS A 37 -3.70 0.31 3.57
N LEU A 38 -4.22 0.25 2.33
CA LEU A 38 -4.01 1.32 1.34
C LEU A 38 -4.57 2.66 1.84
N PHE A 39 -5.73 2.65 2.49
CA PHE A 39 -6.31 3.87 3.09
C PHE A 39 -5.56 4.34 4.34
N GLU A 40 -4.98 3.42 5.12
CA GLU A 40 -4.07 3.74 6.23
C GLU A 40 -2.84 4.48 5.69
N GLU A 41 -2.08 3.89 4.75
CA GLU A 41 -0.85 4.48 4.22
C GLU A 41 -1.10 5.80 3.48
N ALA A 42 -2.20 5.90 2.71
CA ALA A 42 -2.55 7.15 2.05
C ALA A 42 -2.86 8.28 3.05
N ARG A 43 -3.39 7.93 4.23
CA ARG A 43 -3.63 8.89 5.32
C ARG A 43 -2.33 9.27 6.02
N GLU A 44 -1.46 8.29 6.27
CA GLU A 44 -0.13 8.54 6.84
C GLU A 44 0.70 9.45 5.91
N PHE A 45 0.72 9.18 4.61
CA PHE A 45 1.32 10.07 3.60
C PHE A 45 0.77 11.50 3.62
N ARG A 46 -0.55 11.65 3.75
CA ARG A 46 -1.21 12.96 3.82
C ARG A 46 -0.79 13.73 5.08
N ASP A 47 -0.69 13.03 6.21
CA ASP A 47 -0.44 13.61 7.53
C ASP A 47 1.07 13.75 7.83
N ALA A 48 1.95 13.14 7.01
CA ALA A 48 3.39 13.17 7.15
C ALA A 48 4.04 14.54 6.87
N SER A 49 5.16 14.79 7.55
CA SER A 49 6.03 15.92 7.25
C SER A 49 6.66 15.78 5.87
N THR A 50 7.22 16.87 5.35
CA THR A 50 7.92 16.85 4.05
C THR A 50 9.03 15.82 3.99
N GLU A 51 9.75 15.62 5.11
CA GLU A 51 10.85 14.67 5.24
C GLU A 51 10.36 13.21 5.31
N GLY A 52 9.18 12.96 5.89
CA GLY A 52 8.61 11.62 6.03
C GLY A 52 7.84 11.13 4.80
N ARG A 53 7.34 12.04 3.95
CA ARG A 53 6.55 11.69 2.75
C ARG A 53 7.18 10.64 1.83
N PRO A 54 8.51 10.62 1.57
CA PRO A 54 9.11 9.58 0.74
C PRO A 54 8.95 8.17 1.32
N GLU A 55 9.02 8.01 2.65
CA GLU A 55 8.85 6.72 3.32
C GLU A 55 7.40 6.25 3.21
N GLU A 56 6.44 7.12 3.55
CA GLU A 56 5.01 6.80 3.44
C GLU A 56 4.59 6.51 1.99
N LEU A 57 5.19 7.20 1.01
CA LEU A 57 4.92 6.93 -0.41
C LEU A 57 5.47 5.54 -0.83
N ALA A 58 6.58 5.10 -0.23
CA ALA A 58 7.10 3.75 -0.45
C ALA A 58 6.19 2.69 0.18
N ASP A 59 5.59 2.98 1.34
CA ASP A 59 4.59 2.10 1.95
C ASP A 59 3.30 2.02 1.11
N VAL A 60 2.82 3.15 0.55
CA VAL A 60 1.73 3.13 -0.45
C VAL A 60 2.08 2.26 -1.65
N LEU A 61 3.31 2.37 -2.18
CA LEU A 61 3.75 1.56 -3.32
C LEU A 61 3.77 0.06 -2.98
N GLU A 62 4.26 -0.31 -1.80
CA GLU A 62 4.25 -1.70 -1.34
C GLU A 62 2.82 -2.27 -1.34
N VAL A 63 1.87 -1.53 -0.77
CA VAL A 63 0.48 -1.97 -0.70
C VAL A 63 -0.14 -2.09 -2.09
N VAL A 64 0.14 -1.15 -3.00
CA VAL A 64 -0.32 -1.24 -4.40
C VAL A 64 0.23 -2.49 -5.10
N ARG A 65 1.50 -2.84 -4.86
CA ARG A 65 2.13 -4.03 -5.44
C ARG A 65 1.55 -5.32 -4.85
N ALA A 66 1.28 -5.35 -3.53
CA ALA A 66 0.60 -6.48 -2.89
C ALA A 66 -0.85 -6.65 -3.39
N LEU A 67 -1.60 -5.56 -3.58
CA LEU A 67 -2.93 -5.59 -4.18
C LEU A 67 -2.90 -6.10 -5.63
N ALA A 68 -1.91 -5.68 -6.42
CA ALA A 68 -1.73 -6.18 -7.79
C ALA A 68 -1.55 -7.71 -7.80
N ALA A 69 -0.65 -8.21 -6.95
CA ALA A 69 -0.42 -9.65 -6.81
C ALA A 69 -1.68 -10.40 -6.32
N HIS A 70 -2.41 -9.83 -5.37
CA HIS A 70 -3.69 -10.39 -4.89
C HIS A 70 -4.75 -10.48 -6.01
N LEU A 71 -4.75 -9.53 -6.95
CA LEU A 71 -5.59 -9.54 -8.15
C LEU A 71 -5.05 -10.44 -9.29
N GLY A 72 -3.93 -11.13 -9.07
CA GLY A 72 -3.29 -11.98 -10.07
C GLY A 72 -2.50 -11.22 -11.14
N LEU A 73 -2.14 -9.97 -10.89
CA LEU A 73 -1.33 -9.14 -11.78
C LEU A 73 0.15 -9.17 -11.39
N THR A 74 1.03 -9.14 -12.38
CA THR A 74 2.43 -8.80 -12.17
C THR A 74 2.60 -7.29 -12.06
N ASN A 75 3.77 -6.86 -11.58
CA ASN A 75 4.11 -5.44 -11.50
C ASN A 75 4.13 -4.78 -12.88
N GLU A 76 4.68 -5.48 -13.88
CA GLU A 76 4.77 -5.02 -15.26
C GLU A 76 3.38 -4.93 -15.91
N ALA A 77 2.47 -5.86 -15.58
CA ALA A 77 1.09 -5.81 -16.03
C ALA A 77 0.36 -4.58 -15.47
N LEU A 78 0.52 -4.29 -14.16
CA LEU A 78 -0.03 -3.08 -13.57
C LEU A 78 0.56 -1.81 -14.21
N ASP A 79 1.87 -1.77 -14.41
CA ASP A 79 2.57 -0.63 -15.01
C ASP A 79 2.10 -0.39 -16.45
N THR A 80 1.83 -1.46 -17.21
CA THR A 80 1.25 -1.39 -18.56
C THR A 80 -0.14 -0.77 -18.53
N VAL A 81 -1.02 -1.23 -17.63
CA VAL A 81 -2.37 -0.65 -17.46
C VAL A 81 -2.30 0.84 -17.09
N ALA A 82 -1.35 1.23 -16.24
CA ALA A 82 -1.13 2.63 -15.88
C ALA A 82 -0.61 3.46 -17.07
N ALA A 83 0.33 2.91 -17.85
CA ALA A 83 0.88 3.56 -19.04
C ALA A 83 -0.17 3.76 -20.14
N ASP A 84 -1.04 2.77 -20.38
CA ASP A 84 -2.13 2.86 -21.35
C ASP A 84 -3.12 3.96 -20.97
N LYS A 85 -3.52 4.03 -19.68
CA LYS A 85 -4.36 5.12 -19.17
C LYS A 85 -3.71 6.48 -19.37
N ARG A 86 -2.42 6.59 -19.10
CA ARG A 86 -1.64 7.83 -19.28
C ARG A 86 -1.55 8.24 -20.74
N SER A 87 -1.35 7.30 -21.67
CA SER A 87 -1.33 7.58 -23.10
C SER A 87 -2.68 8.07 -23.60
N GLN A 88 -3.78 7.47 -23.12
CA GLN A 88 -5.13 7.82 -23.54
C GLN A 88 -5.66 9.11 -22.91
N ARG A 89 -5.27 9.43 -21.66
CA ARG A 89 -5.91 10.48 -20.84
C ARG A 89 -4.95 11.57 -20.37
N GLY A 90 -3.65 11.43 -20.64
CA GLY A 90 -2.61 12.27 -20.05
C GLY A 90 -2.26 11.86 -18.62
N GLY A 91 -1.27 12.54 -18.06
CA GLY A 91 -0.90 12.46 -16.65
C GLY A 91 -1.27 13.73 -15.88
N PHE A 92 -0.71 13.87 -14.69
CA PHE A 92 -0.99 14.99 -13.80
C PHE A 92 -0.04 16.19 -14.00
N GLU A 93 0.81 16.18 -15.02
CA GLU A 93 1.86 17.19 -15.24
C GLU A 93 1.31 18.59 -15.52
N GLN A 94 0.13 18.67 -16.15
CA GLN A 94 -0.53 19.94 -16.47
C GLN A 94 -1.26 20.56 -15.27
N ARG A 95 -1.35 19.86 -14.12
CA ARG A 95 -1.96 20.36 -12.87
C ARG A 95 -3.39 20.89 -13.03
N ILE A 96 -4.17 20.26 -13.90
CA ILE A 96 -5.55 20.66 -14.20
C ILE A 96 -6.47 20.22 -13.05
N TRP A 97 -7.32 21.13 -12.58
CA TRP A 97 -8.39 20.88 -11.61
C TRP A 97 -9.76 21.11 -12.26
N LEU A 98 -10.74 20.23 -12.00
CA LEU A 98 -12.11 20.34 -12.49
C LEU A 98 -13.07 20.62 -11.32
N GLU A 99 -14.05 21.50 -11.54
CA GLU A 99 -15.16 21.81 -10.62
C GLU A 99 -16.43 21.02 -10.95
#